data_AF-A0A7C0URQ5-F1
#
_entry.id   AF-A0A7C0URQ5-F1
#
_cell.length_a   1.000
_cell.length_b   1.000
_cell.length_c   1.000
_cell.angle_alpha   90.00
_cell.angle_beta   90.00
_cell.angle_gamma   90.00
#
_symmetry.space_group_name_H-M   'P 1'
#
loop_
_entity.id
_entity.type
_entity.pdbx_description
1 polymer ?
#
loop_
_entity_poly.entity_id
_entity_poly.type
_entity_poly.pdbx_seq_one_letter_code
_entity_poly.pdbx_strand_id
1 'polypeptide(L)'
;MGRKEENVRKAEKLRKQLDRIRNIGVIAHIDHGKTTFSDNLLAGAGMISEELAGEQLALDYDEQEQARGITINAAAASMVHEYEGKEYLINLIDTPGHVDFGG
;
A
#
# COMPACT_ATOMS: atom_id res chain seq x y z
N MET A 1 3.57 13.45 -19.66
CA MET A 1 3.45 12.06 -19.19
C MET A 1 3.23 12.14 -17.69
N GLY A 2 2.11 11.63 -17.18
CA GLY A 2 1.76 11.78 -15.77
C GLY A 2 2.66 10.91 -14.88
N ARG A 3 2.97 11.36 -13.65
CA ARG A 3 3.73 10.59 -12.64
C ARG A 3 3.20 9.15 -12.49
N LYS A 4 1.89 8.98 -12.57
CA LYS A 4 1.21 7.67 -12.50
C LYS A 4 1.58 6.73 -13.65
N GLU A 5 1.63 7.24 -14.89
CA GLU A 5 1.99 6.45 -16.09
C GLU A 5 3.46 6.03 -16.04
N GLU A 6 4.34 6.90 -15.55
CA GLU A 6 5.75 6.60 -15.37
C GLU A 6 5.97 5.48 -14.33
N ASN A 7 5.28 5.56 -13.18
CA ASN A 7 5.37 4.55 -12.14
C ASN A 7 4.86 3.18 -12.60
N VAL A 8 3.78 3.13 -13.37
CA VAL A 8 3.28 1.88 -13.97
C VAL A 8 4.34 1.27 -14.90
N ARG A 9 4.95 2.07 -15.78
CA ARG A 9 6.02 1.60 -16.67
C ARG A 9 7.22 1.06 -15.90
N LYS A 10 7.63 1.75 -14.83
CA LYS A 10 8.73 1.30 -13.95
C LYS A 10 8.39 -0.02 -13.27
N ALA A 11 7.18 -0.14 -12.72
CA ALA A 11 6.72 -1.37 -12.07
C ALA A 11 6.72 -2.57 -13.03
N GLU A 12 6.22 -2.41 -14.26
CA GLU A 12 6.24 -3.49 -15.27
C GLU A 12 7.66 -3.95 -15.61
N LYS A 13 8.61 -3.01 -15.71
CA LYS A 13 10.02 -3.33 -15.94
C LYS A 13 10.62 -4.11 -14.76
N LEU A 14 10.36 -3.64 -13.54
CA LEU A 14 10.90 -4.24 -12.30
C LEU A 14 10.29 -5.61 -11.99
N ARG A 15 9.05 -5.87 -12.40
CA ARG A 15 8.39 -7.18 -12.24
C ARG A 15 9.18 -8.35 -12.83
N LYS A 16 10.05 -8.09 -13.82
CA LYS A 16 10.92 -9.09 -14.44
C LYS A 16 12.26 -9.29 -13.73
N GLN A 17 12.57 -8.46 -12.73
CA GLN A 17 13.85 -8.44 -12.00
C GLN A 17 13.62 -8.91 -10.56
N LEU A 18 13.66 -10.24 -10.34
CA LEU A 18 13.29 -10.87 -9.07
C LEU A 18 14.08 -10.33 -7.86
N ASP A 19 15.36 -9.99 -8.06
CA ASP A 19 16.25 -9.39 -7.05
C ASP A 19 15.76 -8.01 -6.57
N ARG A 20 14.93 -7.34 -7.38
CA ARG A 20 14.38 -6.01 -7.11
C ARG A 20 12.94 -6.01 -6.61
N ILE A 21 12.36 -7.17 -6.33
CA ILE A 21 11.01 -7.29 -5.78
C ILE A 21 11.07 -7.48 -4.27
N ARG A 22 10.20 -6.76 -3.55
CA ARG A 22 9.95 -6.97 -2.11
C ARG A 22 8.47 -7.19 -1.92
N ASN A 23 8.10 -8.33 -1.35
CA ASN A 23 6.73 -8.61 -0.94
C ASN A 23 6.68 -8.44 0.58
N ILE A 24 5.87 -7.50 1.06
CA ILE A 24 5.75 -7.16 2.48
C ILE A 24 4.29 -7.18 2.91
N GLY A 25 4.06 -7.60 4.15
CA GLY A 25 2.75 -7.51 4.80
C GLY A 25 2.85 -6.56 5.98
N VAL A 26 1.83 -5.71 6.15
CA VAL A 26 1.69 -4.83 7.33
C VAL A 26 0.75 -5.50 8.31
N ILE A 27 1.26 -5.86 9.49
CA ILE A 27 0.55 -6.62 10.51
C ILE A 27 0.70 -5.93 11.86
N ALA A 28 -0.41 -5.71 12.54
CA ALA A 28 -0.52 -5.11 13.87
C ALA A 28 -1.93 -5.34 14.44
N HIS A 29 -2.09 -5.10 15.74
CA HIS A 29 -3.39 -5.17 16.41
C HIS A 29 -4.38 -4.12 15.87
N ILE A 30 -5.67 -4.26 16.19
CA ILE A 30 -6.71 -3.27 15.85
C ILE A 30 -6.32 -1.88 16.39
N ASP A 31 -6.66 -0.84 15.64
CA ASP A 31 -6.39 0.59 15.96
C ASP A 31 -4.92 0.98 16.08
N HIS A 32 -3.97 0.12 15.68
CA HIS A 32 -2.53 0.45 15.65
C HIS A 32 -2.10 1.21 14.37
N GLY A 33 -3.04 1.63 13.53
CA GLY A 33 -2.76 2.48 12.37
C GLY A 33 -2.06 1.78 11.19
N LYS A 34 -2.32 0.48 10.97
CA LYS A 34 -1.79 -0.26 9.80
C LYS A 34 -2.14 0.41 8.48
N THR A 35 -3.42 0.72 8.29
CA THR A 35 -3.95 1.33 7.07
C THR A 35 -3.35 2.71 6.86
N THR A 36 -3.32 3.53 7.92
CA THR A 36 -2.67 4.85 7.89
C THR A 36 -1.18 4.78 7.53
N PHE A 37 -0.47 3.76 8.04
CA PHE A 37 0.93 3.55 7.68
C PHE A 37 1.07 3.18 6.19
N SER A 38 0.26 2.25 5.71
CA SER A 38 0.28 1.77 4.32
C SER A 38 -0.06 2.89 3.33
N ASP A 39 -1.07 3.72 3.62
CA ASP A 39 -1.44 4.85 2.76
C ASP A 39 -0.35 5.92 2.69
N ASN A 40 0.28 6.25 3.82
CA ASN A 40 1.38 7.22 3.85
C ASN A 40 2.60 6.74 3.05
N LEU A 41 2.88 5.44 3.04
CA LEU A 41 3.92 4.88 2.17
C LEU A 41 3.58 5.05 0.69
N LEU A 42 2.33 4.81 0.30
CA LEU A 42 1.87 4.99 -1.09
C LEU A 42 1.92 6.46 -1.52
N ALA A 43 1.58 7.38 -0.62
CA ALA A 43 1.66 8.82 -0.84
C ALA A 43 3.11 9.27 -1.04
N GLY A 44 4.00 8.85 -0.13
CA GLY A 44 5.44 9.15 -0.22
C GLY A 44 6.10 8.57 -1.48
N ALA A 45 5.60 7.45 -1.99
CA ALA A 45 6.01 6.87 -3.27
C ALA A 45 5.38 7.56 -4.50
N GLY A 46 4.50 8.54 -4.31
CA GLY A 46 3.81 9.27 -5.37
C GLY A 46 2.75 8.44 -6.11
N MET A 47 2.22 7.40 -5.48
CA MET A 47 1.17 6.53 -6.05
C MET A 47 -0.24 7.08 -5.82
N ILE A 48 -0.42 7.83 -4.73
CA ILE A 48 -1.65 8.57 -4.38
C ILE A 48 -1.28 10.02 -4.05
N SER A 49 -2.23 10.96 -4.15
CA SER A 49 -2.00 12.34 -3.70
C SER A 49 -1.99 12.39 -2.17
N GLU A 50 -1.14 13.25 -1.60
CA GLU A 50 -1.03 13.43 -0.14
C GLU A 50 -2.37 13.82 0.50
N GLU A 51 -3.21 14.58 -0.20
CA GLU A 51 -4.55 14.97 0.26
C GLU A 51 -5.55 13.79 0.32
N LEU A 52 -5.34 12.76 -0.51
CA LEU A 52 -6.13 11.53 -0.45
C LEU A 52 -5.55 10.53 0.56
N ALA A 53 -4.27 10.66 0.93
CA ALA A 53 -3.60 9.76 1.85
C ALA A 53 -4.07 10.01 3.29
N GLY A 54 -4.77 9.03 3.87
CA GLY A 54 -5.22 9.08 5.26
C GLY A 54 -6.61 9.72 5.49
N GLU A 55 -7.16 10.51 4.55
CA GLU A 55 -8.55 10.98 4.60
C GLU A 55 -9.52 9.98 3.97
N GLN A 56 -9.17 9.49 2.78
CA GLN A 56 -9.78 8.31 2.17
C GLN A 56 -8.73 7.22 2.29
N LEU A 57 -8.83 6.39 3.32
CA LEU A 57 -7.97 5.22 3.47
C LEU A 57 -8.06 4.41 2.17
N ALA A 58 -7.09 4.55 1.27
CA ALA A 58 -7.23 4.11 -0.11
C ALA A 58 -7.32 2.58 -0.21
N LEU A 59 -6.91 1.93 0.89
CA LEU A 59 -6.92 0.51 1.13
C LEU A 59 -8.23 0.04 1.81
N ASP A 60 -8.88 0.88 2.62
CA ASP A 60 -10.21 0.60 3.20
C ASP A 60 -11.31 1.21 2.30
N TYR A 61 -11.53 0.55 1.16
CA TYR A 61 -12.46 1.02 0.12
C TYR A 61 -13.92 0.58 0.37
N ASP A 62 -14.18 -0.31 1.33
CA ASP A 62 -15.51 -0.77 1.68
C ASP A 62 -16.22 0.20 2.65
N GLU A 63 -17.50 0.52 2.39
CA GLU A 63 -18.26 1.45 3.22
C GLU A 63 -18.39 0.98 4.68
N GLN A 64 -18.37 -0.33 4.95
CA GLN A 64 -18.38 -0.86 6.32
C GLN A 64 -17.04 -0.69 7.01
N GLU A 65 -15.93 -0.79 6.28
CA GLU A 65 -14.59 -0.53 6.81
C GLU A 65 -14.47 0.93 7.23
N GLN A 66 -14.90 1.87 6.37
CA GLN A 66 -14.89 3.31 6.68
C GLN A 66 -15.84 3.67 7.82
N ALA A 67 -17.04 3.11 7.86
CA ALA A 67 -18.02 3.39 8.91
C ALA A 67 -17.58 2.86 10.28
N ARG A 68 -16.74 1.82 10.32
CA ARG A 68 -16.29 1.15 11.55
C ARG A 68 -14.84 1.47 11.92
N GLY A 69 -14.06 2.05 11.02
CA GLY A 69 -12.63 2.31 11.23
C GLY A 69 -11.79 1.04 11.36
N ILE A 70 -12.19 -0.06 10.71
CA ILE A 70 -11.50 -1.35 10.77
C ILE A 70 -11.24 -1.88 9.36
N THR A 71 -10.07 -2.50 9.17
CA THR A 71 -9.77 -3.28 7.95
C THR A 71 -10.37 -4.67 8.09
N ILE A 72 -11.29 -5.02 7.18
CA ILE A 72 -12.01 -6.30 7.11
C ILE A 72 -11.37 -7.19 6.05
N ASN A 73 -11.00 -6.60 4.89
CA ASN A 73 -10.38 -7.30 3.77
C ASN A 73 -8.90 -6.97 3.65
N ALA A 74 -8.10 -7.91 3.18
CA ALA A 74 -6.71 -7.63 2.85
C ALA A 74 -6.64 -6.74 1.59
N ALA A 75 -5.91 -5.63 1.67
CA ALA A 75 -5.72 -4.70 0.57
C ALA A 75 -4.31 -4.86 -0.01
N ALA A 76 -4.20 -4.95 -1.34
CA ALA A 76 -2.92 -5.09 -2.03
C ALA A 76 -2.59 -3.82 -2.82
N ALA A 77 -1.37 -3.33 -2.63
CA ALA A 77 -0.85 -2.19 -3.38
C ALA A 77 0.60 -2.45 -3.82
N SER A 78 1.01 -1.75 -4.88
CA SER A 78 2.39 -1.81 -5.37
C SER A 78 2.94 -0.39 -5.50
N MET A 79 4.21 -0.22 -5.13
CA MET A 79 4.92 1.05 -5.25
C MET A 79 6.33 0.84 -5.78
N VAL A 80 6.87 1.87 -6.43
CA VAL A 80 8.27 1.91 -6.85
C VAL A 80 9.03 2.82 -5.92
N HIS A 81 10.12 2.32 -5.35
CA HIS A 81 10.97 3.07 -4.42
C HIS A 81 12.44 3.00 -4.84
N GLU A 82 13.14 4.11 -4.78
CA GLU A 82 14.58 4.16 -5.05
C GLU A 82 15.36 4.02 -3.74
N TYR A 83 16.28 3.06 -3.69
CA TYR A 83 17.19 2.85 -2.58
C TYR A 83 18.61 2.65 -3.14
N GLU A 84 19.55 3.48 -2.67
CA GLU A 84 20.96 3.47 -3.11
C GLU A 84 21.13 3.53 -4.64
N GLY A 85 20.35 4.38 -5.31
CA GLY A 85 20.39 4.55 -6.78
C GLY A 85 19.79 3.39 -7.57
N LYS A 86 19.09 2.46 -6.90
CA LYS A 86 18.41 1.32 -7.54
C LYS A 86 16.91 1.38 -7.24
N GLU A 87 16.11 1.20 -8.28
CA GLU A 87 14.65 1.11 -8.15
C GLU A 87 14.22 -0.30 -7.72
N TYR A 88 13.29 -0.37 -6.78
CA TYR A 88 12.68 -1.59 -6.28
C TYR A 88 11.17 -1.55 -6.44
N LEU A 89 10.59 -2.71 -6.77
CA LEU A 89 9.14 -2.91 -6.75
C LEU A 89 8.77 -3.47 -5.37
N ILE A 90 7.99 -2.70 -4.62
CA ILE A 90 7.48 -3.11 -3.32
C ILE A 90 5.99 -3.43 -3.48
N ASN A 91 5.63 -4.70 -3.27
CA ASN A 91 4.25 -5.15 -3.15
C ASN A 91 3.91 -5.20 -1.67
N LEU A 92 2.94 -4.39 -1.26
CA LEU A 92 2.46 -4.25 0.10
C LEU A 92 1.08 -4.89 0.21
N ILE A 93 0.91 -5.71 1.24
CA ILE A 93 -0.37 -6.26 1.65
C ILE A 93 -0.71 -5.66 3.01
N ASP A 94 -1.78 -4.90 3.08
CA ASP A 94 -2.35 -4.47 4.35
C ASP A 94 -3.33 -5.55 4.84
N THR A 95 -3.22 -5.92 6.11
CA THR A 95 -3.94 -7.09 6.66
C THR A 95 -4.95 -6.68 7.72
N PRO A 96 -6.07 -7.42 7.85
CA PRO A 96 -7.04 -7.18 8.91
C PRO A 96 -6.39 -7.23 10.30
N GLY A 97 -6.75 -6.26 11.15
CA GLY A 97 -6.25 -6.17 12.52
C GLY A 97 -7.14 -6.79 13.58
N HIS A 98 -8.42 -6.97 13.25
CA HIS A 98 -9.39 -7.51 14.16
C HIS A 98 -9.26 -9.03 14.24
N VAL A 99 -9.40 -9.58 15.45
CA VAL A 99 -9.27 -11.02 15.70
C VAL A 99 -10.27 -11.85 14.88
N ASP A 100 -11.44 -11.28 14.59
CA ASP A 100 -12.50 -11.94 13.84
C ASP A 100 -12.21 -12.08 12.34
N PHE A 101 -11.16 -11.43 11.82
CA PHE A 101 -10.83 -11.38 10.38
C PHE A 101 -9.43 -11.91 10.06
N GLY A 102 -8.78 -12.63 10.98
CA GLY A 102 -7.43 -13.19 10.79
C GLY A 102 -7.36 -14.51 10.02
N GLY A 103 -8.47 -15.01 9.46
CA GLY A 103 -8.59 -16.36 8.88
C GLY A 103 -9.28 -16.40 7.53
#